data_AF-A0A9D1JN14-F1
#
_entry.id   AF-A0A9D1JN14-F1
#
_cell.length_a   1.000
_cell.length_b   1.000
_cell.length_c   1.000
_cell.angle_alpha   90.00
_cell.angle_beta   90.00
_cell.angle_gamma   90.00
#
_symmetry.space_group_name_H-M   'P 1'
#
loop_
_entity.id
_entity.type
_entity.pdbx_description
1 polymer ?
#
loop_
_entity_poly.entity_id
_entity_poly.type
_entity_poly.pdbx_seq_one_letter_code
_entity_poly.pdbx_strand_id
1 'polypeptide(L)'
;MQTLKYFIEKGIAKADCKSLQLFNEACSNFTDYKDMVPTKFIEAVWTNYLKLPKRNNTLNGTVFELIIIALLINKGIKPFYRQASVAFVPGIKYDILIYSKEGPIVLSAKTSLRERFKQADLEAFVLKNVHRNAKSYLITLEKNEAATRIRNKNNLIGLENVYCCLNEDFNEFIASLISMKFIEPKPVKVITNGCVIK
;
A
#
# COMPACT_ATOMS: atom_id res chain seq x y z
N MET A 1 -14.17 -16.21 5.72
CA MET A 1 -13.66 -15.93 7.09
C MET A 1 -13.90 -14.46 7.38
N GLN A 2 -14.49 -14.10 8.52
CA GLN A 2 -14.90 -12.71 8.76
C GLN A 2 -13.72 -11.74 8.78
N THR A 3 -13.89 -10.58 8.12
CA THR A 3 -12.89 -9.53 7.95
C THR A 3 -12.30 -9.07 9.27
N LEU A 4 -13.15 -8.71 10.23
CA LEU A 4 -12.74 -8.27 11.57
C LEU A 4 -11.82 -9.31 12.24
N LYS A 5 -12.26 -10.57 12.27
CA LYS A 5 -11.53 -11.68 12.89
C LYS A 5 -10.14 -11.84 12.26
N TYR A 6 -10.08 -11.91 10.93
CA TYR A 6 -8.80 -12.10 10.22
C TYR A 6 -7.80 -10.97 10.50
N PHE A 7 -8.25 -9.72 10.44
CA PHE A 7 -7.38 -8.56 10.60
C PHE A 7 -6.82 -8.44 12.02
N ILE A 8 -7.59 -8.83 13.04
CA ILE A 8 -7.14 -8.89 14.43
C ILE A 8 -6.13 -10.03 14.62
N GLU A 9 -6.47 -11.25 14.17
CA GLU A 9 -5.61 -12.43 14.32
C GLU A 9 -4.25 -12.27 13.63
N LYS A 10 -4.21 -11.52 12.51
CA LYS A 10 -2.98 -11.19 11.79
C LYS A 10 -2.26 -9.94 12.30
N GLY A 11 -2.78 -9.28 13.34
CA GLY A 11 -2.17 -8.07 13.91
C GLY A 11 -2.18 -6.85 12.96
N ILE A 12 -3.03 -6.85 11.93
CA ILE A 12 -3.11 -5.76 10.94
C ILE A 12 -3.72 -4.50 11.55
N ALA A 13 -4.71 -4.69 12.42
CA ALA A 13 -5.38 -3.63 13.17
C ALA A 13 -5.93 -4.17 14.50
N LYS A 14 -6.09 -3.26 15.48
CA LYS A 14 -6.67 -3.59 16.80
C LYS A 14 -8.19 -3.71 16.72
N ALA A 15 -8.79 -4.46 17.65
CA ALA A 15 -10.23 -4.71 17.69
C ALA A 15 -11.07 -3.44 17.92
N ASP A 16 -10.55 -2.49 18.69
CA ASP A 16 -11.16 -1.19 18.98
C ASP A 16 -10.92 -0.14 17.87
N CYS A 17 -10.20 -0.51 16.80
CA CYS A 17 -9.92 0.39 15.70
C CYS A 17 -11.21 0.71 14.92
N LYS A 18 -11.68 1.95 15.05
CA LYS A 18 -12.88 2.46 14.35
C LYS A 18 -12.82 2.25 12.84
N SER A 19 -11.65 2.40 12.20
CA SER A 19 -11.50 2.15 10.76
C SER A 19 -11.68 0.67 10.41
N LEU A 20 -11.24 -0.26 11.26
CA LEU A 20 -11.47 -1.69 11.04
C LEU A 20 -12.96 -2.03 11.19
N GLN A 21 -13.65 -1.43 12.17
CA GLN A 21 -15.09 -1.61 12.34
C GLN A 21 -15.87 -1.13 11.10
N LEU A 22 -15.57 0.09 10.62
CA LEU A 22 -16.20 0.63 9.42
C LEU A 22 -15.86 -0.18 8.15
N PHE A 23 -14.63 -0.68 8.03
CA PHE A 23 -14.26 -1.57 6.93
C PHE A 23 -15.04 -2.90 7.01
N ASN A 24 -15.18 -3.48 8.20
CA ASN A 24 -15.97 -4.70 8.40
C ASN A 24 -17.47 -4.48 8.13
N GLU A 25 -18.03 -3.31 8.46
CA GLU A 25 -19.41 -2.95 8.08
C GLU A 25 -19.57 -2.84 6.55
N ALA A 26 -18.58 -2.28 5.85
CA ALA A 26 -18.59 -2.18 4.39
C ALA A 26 -18.33 -3.52 3.67
N CYS A 27 -17.56 -4.41 4.31
CA CYS A 27 -17.15 -5.71 3.78
C CYS A 27 -16.91 -6.70 4.93
N SER A 28 -17.96 -7.42 5.32
CA SER A 28 -17.93 -8.36 6.45
C SER A 28 -17.06 -9.59 6.18
N ASN A 29 -16.87 -9.95 4.91
CA ASN A 29 -15.99 -11.03 4.49
C ASN A 29 -15.32 -10.70 3.15
N PHE A 30 -14.12 -10.13 3.21
CA PHE A 30 -13.37 -9.76 1.99
C PHE A 30 -12.99 -10.96 1.12
N THR A 31 -12.92 -12.18 1.68
CA THR A 31 -12.54 -13.38 0.91
C THR A 31 -13.59 -13.83 -0.10
N ASP A 32 -14.82 -13.35 0.02
CA ASP A 32 -15.90 -13.62 -0.96
C ASP A 32 -15.60 -12.97 -2.32
N TYR A 33 -14.66 -12.01 -2.35
CA TYR A 33 -14.23 -11.28 -3.53
C TYR A 33 -12.90 -11.78 -4.12
N LYS A 34 -12.38 -12.93 -3.68
CA LYS A 34 -11.05 -13.42 -4.09
C LYS A 34 -10.88 -13.51 -5.62
N ASP A 35 -11.93 -13.91 -6.33
CA ASP A 35 -11.93 -14.11 -7.79
C ASP A 35 -12.34 -12.84 -8.54
N MET A 36 -12.75 -11.79 -7.83
CA MET A 36 -13.15 -10.52 -8.44
C MET A 36 -11.93 -9.76 -8.99
N VAL A 37 -12.13 -9.04 -10.09
CA VAL A 37 -11.15 -8.12 -10.65
C VAL A 37 -10.80 -7.02 -9.63
N PRO A 38 -9.52 -6.64 -9.46
CA PRO A 38 -9.08 -5.69 -8.43
C PRO A 38 -9.88 -4.38 -8.39
N THR A 39 -10.08 -3.72 -9.54
CA THR A 39 -10.85 -2.47 -9.62
C THR A 39 -12.27 -2.65 -9.11
N LYS A 40 -12.93 -3.76 -9.48
CA LYS A 40 -14.31 -4.06 -9.08
C LYS A 40 -14.45 -4.38 -7.60
N PHE A 41 -13.46 -5.06 -7.01
CA PHE A 41 -13.42 -5.25 -5.57
C PHE A 41 -13.32 -3.91 -4.82
N ILE A 42 -12.38 -3.05 -5.22
CA ILE A 42 -12.19 -1.74 -4.58
C ILE A 42 -13.43 -0.88 -4.75
N GLU A 43 -13.99 -0.80 -5.97
CA GLU A 43 -15.20 -0.04 -6.27
C GLU A 43 -16.38 -0.48 -5.41
N ALA A 44 -16.63 -1.79 -5.30
CA ALA A 44 -17.75 -2.34 -4.54
C ALA A 44 -17.61 -2.03 -3.04
N VAL A 45 -16.45 -2.31 -2.45
CA VAL A 45 -16.22 -2.11 -1.01
C VAL A 45 -16.18 -0.62 -0.65
N TRP A 46 -15.51 0.20 -1.47
CA TRP A 46 -15.46 1.64 -1.25
C TRP A 46 -16.86 2.26 -1.34
N THR A 47 -17.67 1.85 -2.32
CA THR A 47 -19.06 2.32 -2.45
C THR A 47 -19.91 1.95 -1.23
N ASN A 48 -19.75 0.76 -0.67
CA ASN A 48 -20.44 0.38 0.56
C ASN A 48 -19.98 1.23 1.75
N TYR A 49 -18.67 1.45 1.87
CA TYR A 49 -18.12 2.32 2.90
C TYR A 49 -18.66 3.76 2.81
N LEU A 50 -18.77 4.33 1.60
CA LEU A 50 -19.27 5.69 1.39
C LEU A 50 -20.74 5.87 1.82
N LYS A 51 -21.52 4.79 1.96
CA LYS A 51 -22.91 4.86 2.47
C LYS A 51 -22.98 5.00 3.99
N LEU A 52 -21.87 4.78 4.70
CA LEU A 52 -21.84 4.84 6.16
C LEU A 52 -21.83 6.31 6.66
N PRO A 53 -22.58 6.64 7.73
CA PRO A 53 -22.74 8.01 8.22
C PRO A 53 -21.55 8.56 9.03
N LYS A 54 -20.62 7.70 9.51
CA LYS A 54 -19.56 8.07 10.47
C LYS A 54 -18.16 8.20 9.83
N ARG A 55 -18.04 8.96 8.73
CA ARG A 55 -16.80 9.12 7.95
C ARG A 55 -16.09 10.45 8.24
N ASN A 56 -14.76 10.46 8.15
CA ASN A 56 -13.93 11.66 8.13
C ASN A 56 -12.63 11.39 7.34
N ASN A 57 -11.84 12.42 7.04
CA ASN A 57 -10.66 12.28 6.17
C ASN A 57 -9.62 11.28 6.70
N THR A 58 -9.36 11.26 8.00
CA THR A 58 -8.43 10.31 8.64
C THR A 58 -8.94 8.87 8.55
N LEU A 59 -10.23 8.66 8.82
CA LEU A 59 -10.88 7.36 8.69
C LEU A 59 -10.88 6.89 7.24
N ASN A 60 -11.15 7.79 6.29
CA ASN A 60 -11.15 7.48 4.86
C ASN A 60 -9.79 6.94 4.40
N GLY A 61 -8.69 7.61 4.78
CA GLY A 61 -7.34 7.15 4.44
C GLY A 61 -7.05 5.76 5.01
N THR A 62 -7.35 5.56 6.29
CA THR A 62 -7.09 4.27 6.95
C THR A 62 -7.95 3.15 6.39
N VAL A 63 -9.24 3.40 6.10
CA VAL A 63 -10.13 2.40 5.49
C VAL A 63 -9.67 2.06 4.09
N PHE A 64 -9.22 3.04 3.30
CA PHE A 64 -8.65 2.79 1.99
C PHE A 64 -7.41 1.90 2.05
N GLU A 65 -6.48 2.15 2.99
CA GLU A 65 -5.34 1.23 3.23
C GLU A 65 -5.80 -0.20 3.55
N LEU A 66 -6.82 -0.37 4.40
CA LEU A 66 -7.34 -1.70 4.78
C LEU A 66 -7.96 -2.43 3.58
N ILE A 67 -8.64 -1.71 2.68
CA ILE A 67 -9.18 -2.26 1.43
C ILE A 67 -8.04 -2.75 0.53
N ILE A 68 -6.97 -1.97 0.37
CA ILE A 68 -5.81 -2.39 -0.42
C ILE A 68 -5.14 -3.62 0.21
N ILE A 69 -4.97 -3.64 1.52
CA ILE A 69 -4.43 -4.81 2.24
C ILE A 69 -5.29 -6.06 1.98
N ALA A 70 -6.62 -5.95 2.07
CA ALA A 70 -7.54 -7.03 1.77
C ALA A 70 -7.41 -7.52 0.32
N LEU A 71 -7.25 -6.60 -0.64
CA LEU A 71 -6.97 -6.94 -2.04
C LEU A 71 -5.68 -7.76 -2.18
N LEU A 72 -4.57 -7.30 -1.57
CA LEU A 72 -3.28 -8.00 -1.66
C LEU A 72 -3.39 -9.42 -1.10
N ILE A 73 -4.07 -9.58 0.05
CA ILE A 73 -4.32 -10.89 0.66
C ILE A 73 -5.12 -11.80 -0.26
N ASN A 74 -6.22 -11.30 -0.83
CA ASN A 74 -7.07 -12.05 -1.77
C ASN A 74 -6.29 -12.50 -3.01
N LYS A 75 -5.35 -11.68 -3.48
CA LYS A 75 -4.50 -12.00 -4.65
C LYS A 75 -3.24 -12.78 -4.29
N GLY A 76 -3.10 -13.24 -3.05
CA GLY A 76 -1.96 -14.03 -2.61
C GLY A 76 -0.63 -13.28 -2.59
N ILE A 77 -0.66 -11.94 -2.65
CA ILE A 77 0.52 -11.09 -2.57
C ILE A 77 0.95 -11.05 -1.11
N LYS A 78 1.97 -11.85 -0.77
CA LYS A 78 2.54 -11.98 0.58
C LYS A 78 3.98 -12.52 0.50
N PRO A 79 4.84 -12.25 1.50
CA PRO A 79 4.60 -11.40 2.67
C PRO A 79 4.65 -9.90 2.32
N PHE A 80 3.98 -9.08 3.13
CA PHE A 80 4.09 -7.63 3.10
C PHE A 80 3.97 -7.07 4.51
N TYR A 81 4.46 -5.85 4.68
CA TYR A 81 4.49 -5.13 5.94
C TYR A 81 3.61 -3.91 5.83
N ARG A 82 2.84 -3.63 6.89
CA ARG A 82 2.01 -2.44 7.00
C ARG A 82 2.71 -1.41 7.89
N GLN A 83 2.68 -0.13 7.49
CA GLN A 83 3.18 0.98 8.30
C GLN A 83 4.62 0.75 8.79
N ALA A 84 5.47 0.25 7.88
CA ALA A 84 6.80 -0.27 8.20
C ALA A 84 7.91 0.76 7.96
N SER A 85 8.93 0.74 8.80
CA SER A 85 10.17 1.49 8.59
C SER A 85 11.24 0.59 8.01
N VAL A 86 12.10 1.17 7.16
CA VAL A 86 13.20 0.46 6.50
C VAL A 86 14.52 0.86 7.14
N ALA A 87 15.43 -0.10 7.32
CA ALA A 87 16.75 0.16 7.88
C ALA A 87 17.50 1.23 7.05
N PHE A 88 18.21 2.12 7.74
CA PHE A 88 18.92 3.27 7.16
C PHE A 88 18.04 4.31 6.46
N VAL A 89 16.71 4.21 6.60
CA VAL A 89 15.75 5.22 6.13
C VAL A 89 15.03 5.83 7.36
N PRO A 90 15.67 6.75 8.10
CA PRO A 90 15.13 7.25 9.34
C PRO A 90 13.88 8.12 9.12
N GLY A 91 12.93 8.02 10.06
CA GLY A 91 11.78 8.93 10.13
C GLY A 91 10.65 8.67 9.13
N ILE A 92 10.76 7.68 8.25
CA ILE A 92 9.71 7.34 7.27
C ILE A 92 9.00 6.05 7.67
N LYS A 93 7.68 6.07 7.56
CA LYS A 93 6.81 4.88 7.66
C LYS A 93 6.07 4.71 6.35
N TYR A 94 6.29 3.58 5.70
CA TYR A 94 5.67 3.24 4.44
C TYR A 94 4.33 2.54 4.67
N ASP A 95 3.27 3.00 4.00
CA ASP A 95 1.90 2.50 4.17
C ASP A 95 1.85 0.98 3.98
N ILE A 96 2.33 0.50 2.83
CA ILE A 96 2.50 -0.93 2.51
C ILE A 96 3.88 -1.13 1.88
N LEU A 97 4.68 -2.03 2.46
CA LEU A 97 6.01 -2.41 1.99
C LEU A 97 6.02 -3.91 1.66
N ILE A 98 6.36 -4.25 0.43
CA ILE A 98 6.51 -5.62 -0.06
C ILE A 98 7.99 -5.80 -0.42
N TYR A 99 8.60 -6.95 -0.13
CA TYR A 99 9.99 -7.19 -0.52
C TYR A 99 10.06 -8.24 -1.61
N SER A 100 10.63 -7.87 -2.76
CA SER A 100 10.95 -8.82 -3.83
C SER A 100 12.43 -9.22 -3.76
N LYS A 101 12.85 -10.16 -4.60
CA LYS A 101 14.29 -10.45 -4.76
C LYS A 101 15.09 -9.26 -5.27
N GLU A 102 14.47 -8.36 -6.03
CA GLU A 102 15.14 -7.20 -6.63
C GLU A 102 15.31 -6.05 -5.65
N GLY A 103 14.37 -5.90 -4.71
CA GLY A 103 14.34 -4.80 -3.75
C GLY A 103 12.94 -4.56 -3.18
N PRO A 104 12.80 -3.54 -2.32
CA PRO A 104 11.52 -3.16 -1.74
C PRO A 104 10.58 -2.55 -2.78
N ILE A 105 9.31 -2.87 -2.65
CA ILE A 105 8.21 -2.29 -3.40
C ILE A 105 7.28 -1.60 -2.40
N VAL A 106 7.04 -0.32 -2.58
CA VAL A 106 6.16 0.48 -1.71
C VAL A 106 4.89 0.84 -2.43
N LEU A 107 3.75 0.69 -1.75
CA LEU A 107 2.48 1.23 -2.17
C LEU A 107 2.06 2.32 -1.16
N SER A 108 2.14 3.58 -1.57
CA SER A 108 1.63 4.70 -0.80
C SER A 108 0.16 4.93 -1.18
N ALA A 109 -0.76 4.77 -0.23
CA ALA A 109 -2.19 4.82 -0.49
C ALA A 109 -2.78 6.15 -0.01
N LYS A 110 -3.39 6.91 -0.92
CA LYS A 110 -4.00 8.21 -0.59
C LYS A 110 -5.38 8.32 -1.24
N THR A 111 -6.39 8.71 -0.48
CA THR A 111 -7.75 8.88 -1.03
C THR A 111 -7.85 10.05 -2.01
N SER A 112 -7.11 11.13 -1.75
CA SER A 112 -6.80 12.22 -2.70
C SER A 112 -5.31 12.53 -2.64
N LEU A 113 -4.73 13.18 -3.64
CA LEU A 113 -3.30 13.48 -3.74
C LEU A 113 -2.94 14.91 -3.32
N ARG A 114 -3.67 15.93 -3.79
CA ARG A 114 -3.38 17.37 -3.53
C ARG A 114 -1.88 17.69 -3.62
N GLU A 115 -1.25 18.29 -2.61
CA GLU A 115 0.20 18.45 -2.47
C GLU A 115 0.91 17.22 -1.86
N ARG A 116 0.15 16.31 -1.23
CA ARG A 116 0.66 15.12 -0.53
C ARG A 116 1.34 14.09 -1.45
N PHE A 117 1.13 14.15 -2.77
CA PHE A 117 1.96 13.36 -3.69
C PHE A 117 3.44 13.74 -3.60
N LYS A 118 3.77 15.00 -3.30
CA LYS A 118 5.17 15.45 -3.16
C LYS A 118 5.86 14.76 -1.99
N GLN A 119 5.11 14.51 -0.92
CA GLN A 119 5.61 13.75 0.22
C GLN A 119 5.89 12.30 -0.17
N ALA A 120 4.93 11.63 -0.82
CA ALA A 120 5.13 10.26 -1.30
C ALA A 120 6.31 10.15 -2.29
N ASP A 121 6.51 11.17 -3.13
CA ASP A 121 7.62 11.23 -4.08
C ASP A 121 8.98 11.45 -3.41
N LEU A 122 9.03 12.30 -2.37
CA LEU A 122 10.22 12.46 -1.55
C LEU A 122 10.54 11.18 -0.77
N GLU A 123 9.55 10.54 -0.16
CA GLU A 123 9.71 9.29 0.58
C GLU A 123 10.22 8.15 -0.32
N ALA A 124 9.73 8.10 -1.56
CA ALA A 124 10.18 7.18 -2.60
C ALA A 124 11.63 7.46 -3.02
N PHE A 125 11.97 8.74 -3.21
CA PHE A 125 13.34 9.15 -3.55
C PHE A 125 14.33 8.77 -2.45
N VAL A 126 14.00 9.03 -1.17
CA VAL A 126 14.85 8.64 -0.04
C VAL A 126 15.04 7.11 -0.01
N LEU A 127 13.97 6.33 -0.19
CA LEU A 127 14.08 4.87 -0.24
C LEU A 127 15.03 4.42 -1.36
N LYS A 128 14.90 5.01 -2.55
CA LYS A 128 15.69 4.65 -3.73
C LYS A 128 17.17 4.99 -3.58
N ASN A 129 17.52 5.98 -2.75
CA ASN A 129 18.91 6.28 -2.43
C ASN A 129 19.56 5.26 -1.49
N VAL A 130 18.77 4.57 -0.65
CA VAL A 130 19.26 3.49 0.22
C VAL A 130 19.17 2.13 -0.48
N HIS A 131 18.08 1.90 -1.21
CA HIS A 131 17.81 0.68 -1.96
C HIS A 131 17.63 1.05 -3.45
N ARG A 132 18.70 0.97 -4.24
CA ARG A 132 18.73 1.45 -5.64
C ARG A 132 17.62 0.87 -6.54
N ASN A 133 17.23 -0.37 -6.28
CA ASN A 133 16.19 -1.10 -7.01
C ASN A 133 14.79 -0.95 -6.39
N ALA A 134 14.61 -0.06 -5.41
CA ALA A 134 13.32 0.19 -4.81
C ALA A 134 12.33 0.73 -5.85
N LYS A 135 11.11 0.19 -5.85
CA LYS A 135 10.01 0.63 -6.69
C LYS A 135 8.90 1.18 -5.81
N SER A 136 8.58 2.47 -5.95
CA SER A 136 7.53 3.09 -5.15
C SER A 136 6.39 3.55 -6.03
N TYR A 137 5.16 3.22 -5.65
CA TYR A 137 3.95 3.52 -6.40
C TYR A 137 2.98 4.29 -5.51
N LEU A 138 2.36 5.32 -6.09
CA LEU A 138 1.29 6.08 -5.43
C LEU A 138 -0.04 5.60 -5.97
N ILE A 139 -0.92 5.13 -5.10
CA ILE A 139 -2.25 4.63 -5.48
C ILE A 139 -3.34 5.51 -4.88
N THR A 140 -4.37 5.80 -5.67
CA THR A 140 -5.44 6.74 -5.29
C THR A 140 -6.80 6.33 -5.83
N LEU A 141 -7.86 6.95 -5.30
CA LEU A 141 -9.23 6.87 -5.82
C LEU A 141 -9.58 8.09 -6.69
N GLU A 142 -8.76 9.14 -6.69
CA GLU A 142 -8.97 10.36 -7.47
C GLU A 142 -8.45 10.23 -8.91
N LYS A 143 -9.35 9.88 -9.83
CA LYS A 143 -9.03 9.67 -11.26
C LYS A 143 -8.37 10.88 -11.92
N ASN A 144 -8.88 12.08 -11.69
CA ASN A 144 -8.40 13.31 -12.32
C ASN A 144 -7.01 13.71 -11.80
N GLU A 145 -6.78 13.55 -10.49
CA GLU A 145 -5.49 13.83 -9.89
C GLU A 145 -4.43 12.82 -10.36
N ALA A 146 -4.76 11.52 -10.40
CA ALA A 146 -3.89 10.48 -10.94
C ALA A 146 -3.50 10.77 -12.39
N ALA A 147 -4.49 11.04 -13.26
CA ALA A 147 -4.25 11.33 -14.68
C ALA A 147 -3.32 12.54 -14.87
N THR A 148 -3.47 13.58 -14.03
CA THR A 148 -2.60 14.75 -14.05
C THR A 148 -1.16 14.41 -13.68
N ARG A 149 -0.95 13.50 -12.72
CA ARG A 149 0.40 13.07 -12.33
C ARG A 149 1.03 12.14 -13.35
N ILE A 150 0.25 11.26 -13.98
CA ILE A 150 0.70 10.41 -15.08
C ILE A 150 1.18 11.27 -16.26
N ARG A 151 0.42 12.30 -16.65
CA ARG A 151 0.85 13.23 -17.72
C ARG A 151 2.13 13.98 -17.37
N ASN A 152 2.33 14.31 -16.10
CA ASN A 152 3.50 15.04 -15.61
C ASN A 152 4.54 14.11 -14.96
N LYS A 153 4.61 12.84 -15.39
CA LYS A 153 5.46 11.82 -14.75
C LYS A 153 6.94 12.20 -14.72
N ASN A 154 7.42 12.94 -15.72
CA ASN A 154 8.80 13.44 -15.78
C ASN A 154 9.17 14.39 -14.64
N ASN A 155 8.18 14.92 -13.91
CA ASN A 155 8.40 15.79 -12.75
C ASN A 155 8.48 15.02 -11.43
N LEU A 156 8.29 13.70 -11.45
CA LEU A 156 8.42 12.83 -10.27
C LEU A 156 9.89 12.41 -10.13
N ILE A 157 10.42 12.48 -8.91
CA ILE A 157 11.82 12.19 -8.62
C ILE A 157 12.05 10.79 -8.03
N GLY A 158 11.03 10.20 -7.40
CA GLY A 158 11.12 8.94 -6.69
C GLY A 158 10.09 7.90 -7.12
N LEU A 159 8.86 8.32 -7.42
CA LEU A 159 7.77 7.42 -7.79
C LEU A 159 7.97 6.81 -9.18
N GLU A 160 7.76 5.50 -9.27
CA GLU A 160 7.76 4.75 -10.53
C GLU A 160 6.49 5.00 -11.33
N ASN A 161 5.35 5.12 -10.66
CA ASN A 161 4.08 5.48 -11.30
C ASN A 161 3.03 5.93 -10.27
N VAL A 162 1.95 6.52 -10.79
CA VAL A 162 0.73 6.81 -10.05
C VAL A 162 -0.42 6.02 -10.68
N TYR A 163 -1.20 5.31 -9.87
CA TYR A 163 -2.36 4.55 -10.35
C TYR A 163 -3.66 5.03 -9.69
N CYS A 164 -4.71 5.16 -10.49
CA CYS A 164 -6.07 5.24 -9.97
C CYS A 164 -6.61 3.82 -9.79
N CYS A 165 -7.01 3.44 -8.58
CA CYS A 165 -7.47 2.10 -8.25
C CYS A 165 -8.81 1.71 -8.90
N LEU A 166 -9.46 2.66 -9.58
CA LEU A 166 -10.73 2.50 -10.28
C LEU A 166 -10.56 2.45 -11.81
N ASN A 167 -9.31 2.55 -12.31
CA ASN A 167 -9.00 2.44 -13.73
C ASN A 167 -8.43 1.05 -14.07
N GLU A 168 -8.63 0.59 -15.29
CA GLU A 168 -8.23 -0.75 -15.75
C GLU A 168 -6.71 -1.00 -15.69
N ASP A 169 -5.87 0.03 -15.85
CA ASP A 169 -4.42 -0.08 -15.72
C ASP A 169 -3.97 -0.52 -14.32
N PHE A 170 -4.80 -0.28 -13.30
CA PHE A 170 -4.56 -0.83 -11.96
C PHE A 170 -4.70 -2.36 -11.91
N ASN A 171 -5.56 -2.96 -12.73
CA ASN A 171 -5.68 -4.42 -12.82
C ASN A 171 -4.40 -5.04 -13.37
N GLU A 172 -3.83 -4.43 -14.42
CA GLU A 172 -2.54 -4.83 -15.00
C GLU A 172 -1.41 -4.68 -13.99
N PHE A 173 -1.40 -3.57 -13.23
CA PHE A 173 -0.44 -3.36 -12.16
C PHE A 173 -0.51 -4.47 -11.10
N ILE A 174 -1.70 -4.81 -10.61
CA ILE A 174 -1.87 -5.90 -9.65
C ILE A 174 -1.47 -7.25 -10.25
N ALA A 175 -1.81 -7.52 -11.51
CA ALA A 175 -1.37 -8.73 -12.21
C ALA A 175 0.17 -8.83 -12.28
N SER A 176 0.85 -7.70 -12.51
CA SER A 176 2.31 -7.63 -12.48
C SER A 176 2.90 -7.92 -11.10
N LEU A 177 2.22 -7.54 -10.01
CA LEU A 177 2.66 -7.90 -8.65
C LEU A 177 2.46 -9.39 -8.38
N ILE A 178 1.36 -9.99 -8.85
CA ILE A 178 1.07 -11.42 -8.67
C ILE A 178 2.14 -12.30 -9.33
N SER A 179 2.72 -11.87 -10.45
CA SER A 179 3.75 -12.63 -11.15
C SER A 179 5.14 -12.55 -10.48
N MET A 180 5.30 -11.71 -9.46
CA MET A 180 6.57 -11.57 -8.73
C MET A 180 6.70 -12.57 -7.58
N LYS A 181 7.95 -12.87 -7.23
CA LYS A 181 8.29 -13.65 -6.03
C LYS A 181 8.65 -12.73 -4.87
N PHE A 182 7.81 -12.72 -3.84
CA PHE A 182 8.06 -11.97 -2.61
C PHE A 182 8.74 -12.82 -1.54
N ILE A 183 9.55 -12.15 -0.72
CA ILE A 183 10.39 -12.77 0.31
C ILE A 183 10.36 -11.94 1.59
N GLU A 184 10.72 -12.54 2.70
CA GLU A 184 11.09 -11.80 3.91
C GLU A 184 12.55 -11.33 3.78
N PRO A 185 12.86 -10.05 4.00
CA PRO A 185 14.23 -9.56 3.92
C PRO A 185 15.06 -10.13 5.07
N LYS A 186 16.31 -10.48 4.77
CA LYS A 186 17.25 -10.96 5.80
C LYS A 186 17.72 -9.80 6.69
N PRO A 187 18.12 -10.07 7.95
CA PRO A 187 18.76 -9.08 8.79
C PRO A 187 19.96 -8.42 8.10
N VAL A 188 20.09 -7.11 8.27
CA VAL A 188 21.16 -6.34 7.63
C VAL A 188 22.37 -6.29 8.55
N LYS A 189 23.53 -6.74 8.07
CA LYS A 189 24.81 -6.55 8.77
C LYS A 189 25.32 -5.14 8.50
N VAL A 190 25.42 -4.33 9.55
CA VAL A 190 25.88 -2.92 9.45
C VAL A 190 27.39 -2.85 9.15
N ILE A 191 28.17 -3.73 9.74
CA ILE A 191 29.61 -3.85 9.50
C ILE A 191 29.88 -5.25 8.95
N THR A 192 30.55 -5.33 7.80
CA THR A 192 30.85 -6.61 7.12
C THR A 192 32.34 -6.94 7.14
N ASN A 193 33.22 -5.94 7.35
CA ASN A 193 34.66 -6.11 7.47
C ASN A 193 35.26 -4.93 8.27
N GLY A 194 36.40 -5.15 8.93
CA GLY A 194 37.16 -4.13 9.67
C GLY A 194 37.75 -4.66 10.98
N CYS A 195 38.84 -4.02 11.44
CA CYS A 195 39.37 -4.22 12.79
C CYS A 195 38.72 -3.20 13.73
N VAL A 196 38.07 -3.68 14.79
CA VAL A 196 37.49 -2.81 15.82
C VAL A 196 38.60 -2.44 16.80
N ILE A 197 39.02 -1.18 16.80
CA ILE A 197 39.90 -0.63 17.83
C ILE A 197 39.01 -0.17 18.99
N LYS A 198 39.34 -0.60 20.20
CA LYS A 198 38.63 -0.29 21.44
C LYS A 198 39.47 0.63 22.31
#